data_AF-A0A953GUA6-F1
#
_entry.id   AF-A0A953GUA6-F1
#
_cell.length_a   1.000
_cell.length_b   1.000
_cell.length_c   1.000
_cell.angle_alpha   90.00
_cell.angle_beta   90.00
_cell.angle_gamma   90.00
#
_symmetry.space_group_name_H-M   'P 1'
#
loop_
_entity.id
_entity.type
_entity.pdbx_description
1 polymer ?
#
loop_
_entity_poly.entity_id
_entity_poly.type
_entity_poly.pdbx_seq_one_letter_code
_entity_poly.pdbx_strand_id
1 'polypeptide(L)'
;MISFSQAVISDRLQALTRAIDASDSPGKLLIYSEPVPLPGQPAGAAMQLCALSFPKPSLSGVAGKVLTLLNPAPSLVIATGTAAWARLVSGNGDYVADLDVGLPLSAAAVRLNNGADPLSLNLYAGGEITVTLATLQEV
;
A
#
# COMPACT_ATOMS: atom_id res chain seq x y z
N MET A 1 27.83 17.55 -4.38
CA MET A 1 26.94 16.44 -4.78
C MET A 1 27.44 15.18 -4.08
N ILE A 2 26.58 14.49 -3.32
CA ILE A 2 26.95 13.22 -2.67
C ILE A 2 26.46 12.09 -3.57
N SER A 3 27.33 11.14 -3.89
CA SER A 3 26.98 9.92 -4.63
C SER A 3 26.94 8.74 -3.67
N PHE A 4 25.80 8.06 -3.62
CA PHE A 4 25.63 6.88 -2.76
C PHE A 4 26.04 5.61 -3.49
N SER A 5 26.59 4.65 -2.76
CA SER A 5 26.79 3.30 -3.28
C SER A 5 25.44 2.58 -3.44
N GLN A 6 25.40 1.55 -4.29
CA GLN A 6 24.19 0.75 -4.47
C GLN A 6 23.71 0.10 -3.16
N ALA A 7 24.63 -0.28 -2.27
CA ALA A 7 24.27 -0.82 -0.96
C ALA A 7 23.50 0.19 -0.11
N VAL A 8 23.93 1.45 -0.08
CA VAL A 8 23.24 2.51 0.68
C VAL A 8 21.84 2.77 0.12
N ILE A 9 21.69 2.76 -1.21
CA ILE A 9 20.38 2.91 -1.87
C ILE A 9 19.45 1.74 -1.49
N SER A 10 19.94 0.50 -1.58
CA SER A 10 19.18 -0.69 -1.20
C SER A 10 18.73 -0.66 0.26
N ASP A 11 19.61 -0.25 1.19
CA ASP A 11 19.29 -0.19 2.62
C ASP A 11 18.22 0.86 2.95
N ARG A 12 18.24 1.99 2.24
CA ARG A 12 17.21 3.04 2.36
C ARG A 12 15.86 2.55 1.86
N LEU A 13 15.84 1.89 0.69
CA LEU A 13 14.63 1.25 0.19
C LEU A 13 14.07 0.23 1.19
N GLN A 14 14.92 -0.65 1.72
CA GLN A 14 14.52 -1.65 2.72
C GLN A 14 14.09 -1.05 4.05
N ALA A 15 14.34 0.23 4.32
CA ALA A 15 13.77 0.90 5.49
C ALA A 15 12.24 0.91 5.45
N LEU A 16 11.64 0.99 4.26
CA LEU A 16 10.18 0.90 4.08
C LEU A 16 9.66 -0.46 4.57
N THR A 17 10.20 -1.57 4.06
CA THR A 17 9.74 -2.91 4.44
C THR A 17 10.04 -3.21 5.90
N ARG A 18 11.16 -2.71 6.45
CA ARG A 18 11.43 -2.80 7.89
C ARG A 18 10.37 -2.09 8.73
N ALA A 19 9.84 -0.96 8.28
CA ALA A 19 8.76 -0.25 8.98
C ALA A 19 7.42 -1.00 8.88
N ILE A 20 7.09 -1.58 7.71
CA ILE A 20 5.89 -2.42 7.52
C ILE A 20 5.97 -3.67 8.41
N ASP A 21 7.14 -4.31 8.47
CA ASP A 21 7.38 -5.56 9.18
C ASP A 21 7.83 -5.40 10.65
N ALA A 22 7.76 -4.19 11.20
CA ALA A 22 8.36 -3.84 12.50
C ALA A 22 7.79 -4.61 13.72
N SER A 23 6.59 -5.19 13.60
CA SER A 23 5.87 -5.91 14.66
C SER A 23 5.70 -7.39 14.30
N ASP A 24 5.43 -8.26 15.27
CA ASP A 24 5.11 -9.69 14.98
C ASP A 24 3.86 -9.88 14.13
N SER A 25 2.89 -8.97 14.23
CA SER A 25 1.72 -8.93 13.35
C SER A 25 2.08 -8.44 11.94
N PRO A 26 1.39 -8.91 10.89
CA PRO A 26 1.61 -8.44 9.53
C PRO A 26 1.18 -6.97 9.38
N GLY A 27 1.99 -6.18 8.66
CA GLY A 27 1.60 -4.85 8.23
C GLY A 27 0.41 -4.87 7.27
N LYS A 28 -0.23 -3.72 7.09
CA LYS A 28 -1.48 -3.61 6.33
C LYS A 28 -1.46 -2.48 5.32
N LEU A 29 -2.21 -2.67 4.24
CA LEU A 29 -2.63 -1.63 3.30
C LEU A 29 -4.08 -1.27 3.59
N LEU A 30 -4.33 -0.03 3.98
CA LEU A 30 -5.66 0.51 4.28
C LEU A 30 -6.10 1.42 3.14
N ILE A 31 -7.29 1.24 2.58
CA ILE A 31 -7.79 2.07 1.46
C ILE A 31 -8.93 2.95 1.96
N TYR A 32 -8.93 4.21 1.52
CA TYR A 32 -9.89 5.24 1.96
C TYR A 32 -10.58 5.93 0.78
N SER A 33 -11.78 6.48 1.03
CA SER A 33 -12.56 7.22 0.02
C SER A 33 -12.42 8.74 0.07
N GLU A 34 -12.05 9.28 1.23
CA GLU A 34 -11.97 10.73 1.45
C GLU A 34 -10.59 11.29 1.08
N PRO A 35 -10.40 12.62 1.01
CA PRO A 35 -9.09 13.21 0.78
C PRO A 35 -8.04 12.76 1.80
N VAL A 36 -6.81 12.59 1.34
CA VAL A 36 -5.68 12.23 2.20
C VAL A 36 -5.46 13.32 3.25
N PRO A 37 -5.36 12.98 4.55
CA PRO A 37 -5.02 13.96 5.58
C PRO A 37 -3.55 14.36 5.46
N LEU A 38 -3.08 15.29 6.30
CA LEU A 38 -1.65 15.55 6.39
C LEU A 38 -0.88 14.25 6.77
N PRO A 39 0.33 14.04 6.24
CA PRO A 39 1.12 12.85 6.52
C PRO A 39 1.24 12.55 8.02
N GLY A 40 0.97 11.31 8.39
CA GLY A 40 1.00 10.85 9.80
C GLY A 40 -0.21 11.24 10.64
N GLN A 41 -1.12 12.11 10.16
CA GLN A 41 -2.39 12.36 10.86
C GLN A 41 -3.37 11.20 10.67
N PRO A 42 -4.20 10.87 11.68
CA PRO A 42 -5.14 9.77 11.57
C PRO A 42 -6.14 10.02 10.43
N ALA A 43 -6.41 8.98 9.66
CA ALA A 43 -7.57 8.95 8.77
C ALA A 43 -8.81 8.59 9.59
N GLY A 44 -9.96 9.19 9.28
CA GLY A 44 -11.21 8.85 9.95
C GLY A 44 -11.59 7.40 9.69
N ALA A 45 -11.84 6.60 10.73
CA ALA A 45 -12.18 5.17 10.58
C ALA A 45 -13.44 4.94 9.73
N ALA A 46 -14.39 5.89 9.74
CA ALA A 46 -15.59 5.86 8.90
C ALA A 46 -15.30 5.98 7.39
N MET A 47 -14.08 6.36 7.01
CA MET A 47 -13.64 6.57 5.63
C MET A 47 -12.93 5.35 5.06
N GLN A 48 -12.67 4.32 5.87
CA GLN A 48 -11.91 3.14 5.46
C GLN A 48 -12.82 2.19 4.68
N LEU A 49 -12.41 1.86 3.45
CA LEU A 49 -13.13 0.94 2.56
C LEU A 49 -12.68 -0.50 2.73
N CYS A 50 -11.40 -0.73 3.02
CA CYS A 50 -10.85 -2.08 3.22
C CYS A 50 -9.50 -2.06 3.95
N ALA A 51 -9.10 -3.23 4.44
CA ALA A 51 -7.77 -3.48 4.98
C ALA A 51 -7.23 -4.79 4.41
N LEU A 52 -6.08 -4.75 3.75
CA LEU A 52 -5.40 -5.93 3.20
C LEU A 52 -4.12 -6.17 4.00
N SER A 53 -3.90 -7.42 4.41
CA SER A 53 -2.71 -7.81 5.19
C SER A 53 -1.59 -8.28 4.27
N PHE A 54 -0.38 -7.77 4.48
CA PHE A 54 0.80 -8.24 3.77
C PHE A 54 1.22 -9.64 4.23
N PRO A 55 1.88 -10.43 3.36
CA PRO A 55 2.74 -11.52 3.82
C PRO A 55 3.82 -10.97 4.76
N LYS A 56 4.29 -11.81 5.68
CA LYS A 56 5.41 -11.49 6.55
C LYS A 56 6.57 -12.45 6.23
N PRO A 57 7.72 -11.97 5.73
CA PRO A 57 8.05 -10.56 5.44
C PRO A 57 7.28 -10.00 4.23
N SER A 58 7.12 -8.67 4.19
CA SER A 58 6.42 -7.93 3.12
C SER A 58 7.24 -7.75 1.84
N LEU A 59 8.57 -7.88 1.94
CA LEU A 59 9.51 -7.69 0.84
C LEU A 59 9.42 -8.84 -0.18
N SER A 60 9.26 -8.50 -1.46
CA SER A 60 9.46 -9.45 -2.56
C SER A 60 10.93 -9.46 -3.00
N GLY A 61 11.54 -8.28 -3.15
CA GLY A 61 12.97 -8.18 -3.49
C GLY A 61 13.42 -6.74 -3.73
N VAL A 62 14.73 -6.56 -3.75
CA VAL A 62 15.38 -5.30 -4.14
C VAL A 62 16.34 -5.59 -5.29
N ALA A 63 16.17 -4.91 -6.41
CA ALA A 63 17.03 -5.03 -7.58
C ALA A 63 17.47 -3.64 -8.04
N GLY A 64 18.78 -3.38 -7.99
CA GLY A 64 19.32 -2.06 -8.32
C GLY A 64 18.77 -0.98 -7.38
N LYS A 65 18.00 -0.03 -7.94
CA LYS A 65 17.35 1.06 -7.19
C LYS A 65 15.85 0.85 -7.01
N VAL A 66 15.37 -0.38 -7.16
CA VAL A 66 13.93 -0.71 -7.17
C VAL A 66 13.62 -1.71 -6.06
N LEU A 67 12.65 -1.39 -5.22
CA LEU A 67 12.05 -2.28 -4.24
C LEU A 67 10.67 -2.73 -4.71
N THR A 68 10.43 -4.04 -4.60
CA THR A 68 9.15 -4.67 -4.90
C THR A 68 8.57 -5.26 -3.63
N LEU A 69 7.31 -4.93 -3.35
CA LEU A 69 6.51 -5.53 -2.27
C LEU A 69 5.79 -6.77 -2.77
N LEU A 70 5.59 -7.75 -1.89
CA LEU A 70 4.62 -8.81 -2.13
C LEU A 70 3.21 -8.21 -2.08
N ASN A 71 2.31 -8.71 -2.94
CA ASN A 71 0.92 -8.29 -2.88
C ASN A 71 0.28 -8.78 -1.56
N PRO A 72 -0.53 -7.95 -0.89
CA PRO A 72 -1.26 -8.37 0.29
C PRO A 72 -2.34 -9.39 -0.09
N ALA A 73 -2.77 -10.17 0.89
CA ALA A 73 -3.82 -11.16 0.69
C ALA A 73 -5.14 -10.47 0.27
N PRO A 74 -5.98 -11.13 -0.57
CA PRO A 74 -7.32 -10.66 -0.86
C PRO A 74 -8.11 -10.37 0.42
N SER A 75 -8.98 -9.37 0.36
CA SER A 75 -9.78 -8.96 1.51
C SER A 75 -11.16 -8.48 1.08
N LEU A 76 -12.10 -8.47 2.02
CA LEU A 76 -13.45 -7.96 1.79
C LEU A 76 -13.50 -6.45 2.04
N VAL A 77 -14.26 -5.77 1.20
CA VAL A 77 -14.62 -4.37 1.36
C VAL A 77 -15.59 -4.23 2.54
N ILE A 78 -15.25 -3.39 3.50
CA ILE A 78 -16.05 -3.15 4.71
C ILE A 78 -17.07 -2.03 4.54
N ALA A 79 -16.86 -1.12 3.57
CA ALA A 79 -17.76 -0.01 3.29
C ALA A 79 -17.78 0.31 1.79
N THR A 80 -18.95 0.67 1.26
CA THR A 80 -19.10 1.09 -0.13
C THR A 80 -18.57 2.51 -0.32
N GLY A 81 -17.77 2.73 -1.36
CA GLY A 81 -17.23 4.04 -1.69
C GLY A 81 -16.24 4.00 -2.85
N THR A 82 -15.78 5.17 -3.29
CA THR A 82 -14.77 5.30 -4.34
C THR A 82 -13.39 5.38 -3.69
N ALA A 83 -12.48 4.47 -4.00
CA ALA A 83 -11.12 4.52 -3.48
C ALA A 83 -10.35 5.73 -4.01
N ALA A 84 -9.74 6.50 -3.10
CA ALA A 84 -9.01 7.72 -3.43
C ALA A 84 -7.50 7.61 -3.15
N TRP A 85 -7.12 6.94 -2.05
CA TRP A 85 -5.72 6.76 -1.64
C TRP A 85 -5.60 5.59 -0.66
N ALA A 86 -4.37 5.21 -0.33
CA ALA A 86 -4.11 4.14 0.60
C ALA A 86 -2.98 4.47 1.59
N ARG A 87 -3.01 3.82 2.75
CA ARG A 87 -2.00 3.93 3.79
C ARG A 87 -1.33 2.60 4.05
N LEU A 88 -0.01 2.61 4.14
CA LEU A 88 0.79 1.54 4.72
C LEU A 88 0.90 1.76 6.22
N VAL A 89 0.62 0.70 6.99
CA VAL A 89 0.83 0.67 8.43
C VAL A 89 1.62 -0.57 8.85
N SER A 90 2.36 -0.46 9.97
CA SER A 90 2.95 -1.61 10.65
C SER A 90 1.85 -2.55 11.17
N GLY A 91 2.18 -3.76 11.62
CA GLY A 91 1.20 -4.64 12.25
C GLY A 91 0.67 -4.14 13.59
N ASN A 92 1.31 -3.14 14.20
CA ASN A 92 0.79 -2.41 15.36
C ASN A 92 -0.12 -1.23 14.97
N GLY A 93 -0.24 -0.92 13.67
CA GLY A 93 -1.00 0.22 13.16
C GLY A 93 -0.20 1.53 13.06
N ASP A 94 1.13 1.48 13.23
CA ASP A 94 1.98 2.67 13.11
C ASP A 94 2.04 3.15 11.65
N TYR A 95 2.00 4.47 11.45
CA TYR A 95 2.09 5.07 10.12
C TYR A 95 3.42 4.75 9.44
N VAL A 96 3.37 4.27 8.18
CA VAL A 96 4.56 4.04 7.34
C VAL A 96 4.59 5.02 6.17
N ALA A 97 3.56 5.03 5.33
CA ALA A 97 3.49 5.89 4.15
C ALA A 97 2.06 5.98 3.59
N ASP A 98 1.81 7.05 2.84
CA ASP A 98 0.61 7.22 2.04
C ASP A 98 0.93 7.01 0.55
N LEU A 99 -0.03 6.43 -0.16
CA LEU A 99 0.09 5.99 -1.55
C LEU A 99 -1.14 6.44 -2.33
N ASP A 100 -0.95 6.77 -3.60
CA ASP A 100 -2.05 6.96 -4.53
C ASP A 100 -2.68 5.61 -4.93
N VAL A 101 -3.99 5.64 -5.16
CA VAL A 101 -4.76 4.49 -5.63
C VAL A 101 -5.30 4.79 -7.02
N GLY A 102 -5.19 3.81 -7.91
CA GLY A 102 -5.66 3.95 -9.28
C GLY A 102 -6.09 2.64 -9.91
N LEU A 103 -6.52 2.75 -11.16
CA LEU A 103 -6.96 1.61 -11.98
C LEU A 103 -5.79 0.68 -12.33
N PRO A 104 -6.06 -0.58 -12.73
CA PRO A 104 -5.03 -1.57 -13.09
C PRO A 104 -3.93 -1.07 -14.04
N LEU A 105 -4.28 -0.18 -14.98
CA LEU A 105 -3.38 0.34 -16.01
C LEU A 105 -2.82 1.74 -15.70
N SER A 106 -3.05 2.26 -14.49
CA SER A 106 -2.59 3.59 -14.08
C SER A 106 -1.13 3.58 -13.60
N ALA A 107 -0.55 4.78 -13.48
CA ALA A 107 0.76 4.95 -12.86
C ALA A 107 0.73 4.92 -11.32
N ALA A 108 -0.44 4.70 -10.71
CA ALA A 108 -0.59 4.73 -9.27
C ALA A 108 0.18 3.62 -8.56
N ALA A 109 0.59 3.90 -7.33
CA ALA A 109 1.33 2.98 -6.49
C ALA A 109 0.49 1.78 -6.05
N VAL A 110 -0.81 1.98 -5.80
CA VAL A 110 -1.76 0.90 -5.55
C VAL A 110 -2.71 0.78 -6.73
N ARG A 111 -2.72 -0.37 -7.39
CA ARG A 111 -3.61 -0.65 -8.52
C ARG A 111 -4.69 -1.63 -8.09
N LEU A 112 -5.94 -1.19 -8.14
CA LEU A 112 -7.09 -2.00 -7.73
C LEU A 112 -7.48 -2.98 -8.82
N ASN A 113 -7.55 -4.27 -8.47
CA ASN A 113 -8.12 -5.31 -9.32
C ASN A 113 -9.50 -5.67 -8.79
N ASN A 114 -10.49 -4.86 -9.16
CA ASN A 114 -11.91 -5.11 -8.89
C ASN A 114 -12.45 -6.04 -10.00
N GLY A 115 -12.69 -7.31 -9.67
CA GLY A 115 -13.18 -8.32 -10.63
C GLY A 115 -14.57 -8.03 -11.23
N ALA A 116 -15.34 -7.09 -10.66
CA ALA A 116 -16.67 -6.71 -11.15
C ALA A 116 -16.65 -5.56 -12.18
N ASP A 117 -15.66 -4.66 -12.11
CA ASP A 117 -15.46 -3.58 -13.09
C ASP A 117 -13.98 -3.12 -13.09
N PRO A 118 -13.19 -3.49 -14.11
CA PRO A 118 -11.76 -3.16 -14.17
C PRO A 118 -11.48 -1.67 -14.44
N LEU A 119 -12.52 -0.87 -14.71
CA LEU A 119 -12.39 0.56 -15.03
C LEU A 119 -12.95 1.46 -13.91
N SER A 120 -13.32 0.90 -12.77
CA SER A 120 -13.91 1.63 -11.66
C SER A 120 -13.11 1.50 -10.36
N LEU A 121 -12.96 2.63 -9.67
CA LEU A 121 -12.43 2.69 -8.29
C LEU A 121 -13.54 2.50 -7.25
N ASN A 122 -14.78 2.24 -7.67
CA ASN A 122 -15.87 1.99 -6.76
C ASN A 122 -15.75 0.59 -6.16
N LEU A 123 -15.71 0.55 -4.83
CA LEU A 123 -15.73 -0.63 -4.02
C LEU A 123 -17.10 -0.76 -3.37
N TYR A 124 -17.63 -1.98 -3.33
CA TYR A 124 -18.93 -2.28 -2.74
C TYR A 124 -18.76 -3.18 -1.52
N ALA A 125 -19.39 -2.82 -0.41
CA ALA A 125 -19.32 -3.61 0.83
C ALA A 125 -19.66 -5.09 0.58
N GLY A 126 -18.85 -5.98 1.13
CA GLY A 126 -18.93 -7.43 0.93
C GLY A 126 -18.28 -7.95 -0.36
N GLY A 127 -17.85 -7.07 -1.27
CA GLY A 127 -17.05 -7.45 -2.43
C GLY A 127 -15.63 -7.84 -2.03
N GLU A 128 -15.08 -8.88 -2.67
CA GLU A 128 -13.66 -9.20 -2.55
C GLU A 128 -12.83 -8.29 -3.46
N ILE A 129 -11.68 -7.85 -2.96
CA ILE A 129 -10.71 -7.08 -3.72
C ILE A 129 -9.33 -7.72 -3.66
N THR A 130 -8.60 -7.54 -4.76
CA THR A 130 -7.16 -7.78 -4.81
C THR A 130 -6.47 -6.54 -5.33
N VAL A 131 -5.18 -6.39 -5.03
CA VAL A 131 -4.38 -5.25 -5.47
C VAL A 131 -3.10 -5.73 -6.11
N THR A 132 -2.57 -4.90 -7.00
CA THR A 132 -1.19 -5.00 -7.46
C THR A 132 -0.45 -3.77 -7.00
N LEU A 133 0.63 -3.97 -6.25
CA LEU A 133 1.47 -2.87 -5.78
C LEU A 133 2.55 -2.53 -6.79
N ALA A 134 2.77 -1.23 -6.97
CA ALA A 134 3.89 -0.71 -7.73
C ALA A 134 5.18 -0.80 -6.93
N THR A 135 6.28 -0.69 -7.65
CA THR A 135 7.63 -0.70 -7.10
C THR A 135 8.05 0.68 -6.64
N LEU A 136 8.76 0.77 -5.51
CA LEU A 136 9.41 2.01 -5.09
C LEU A 136 10.78 2.12 -5.76
N GLN A 137 11.04 3.25 -6.43
CA GLN A 137 12.33 3.51 -7.08
C GLN A 137 13.00 4.77 -6.51
N GLU A 138 14.28 4.67 -6.15
CA GLU A 138 15.12 5.84 -5.87
C GLU A 138 15.84 6.31 -7.14
N VAL A 139 15.88 7.63 -7.38
CA VAL A 139 16.58 8.27 -8.51
C VAL A 139 17.96 8.76 -8.10
#